data_AF-A0A9E4N1N6-F1
#
_entry.id   AF-A0A9E4N1N6-F1
#
_cell.length_a   1.000
_cell.length_b   1.000
_cell.length_c   1.000
_cell.angle_alpha   90.00
_cell.angle_beta   90.00
_cell.angle_gamma   90.00
#
_symmetry.space_group_name_H-M   'P 1'
#
loop_
_entity.id
_entity.type
_entity.pdbx_description
1 polymer ?
#
loop_
_entity_poly.entity_id
_entity_poly.type
_entity_poly.pdbx_seq_one_letter_code
_entity_poly.pdbx_strand_id
1 'polypeptide(L)'
;MIALLASSEYMNTSLKNGTGTTGVLRGVDKIAKELFGGYSKLEYQGWRKHASKYSTGILRPEINKLKSAISNRSAAWLNVGWYRYDKTRNEYRRLGGHWVTLVGADAEHLVIHDPAPRAGRGFSNEFVEYQTINSGMLVGGKEGLPVEAEGYLVLGRGFHLKSGADFAIVDGAVYFRL
;
A
#
# COMPACT_ATOMS: atom_id res chain seq x y z
N MET A 1 -0.97 13.82 -17.64
CA MET A 1 -1.70 13.40 -16.43
C MET A 1 -0.77 12.92 -15.31
N ILE A 2 0.18 12.00 -15.57
CA ILE A 2 1.12 11.51 -14.53
C ILE A 2 1.97 12.63 -13.90
N ALA A 3 2.50 13.56 -14.71
CA ALA A 3 3.28 14.69 -14.20
C ALA A 3 2.47 15.65 -13.30
N LEU A 4 1.17 15.79 -13.57
CA LEU A 4 0.25 16.59 -12.73
C LEU A 4 0.07 15.93 -11.37
N LEU A 5 -0.26 14.63 -11.37
CA LEU A 5 -0.38 13.81 -10.15
C LEU A 5 0.87 13.88 -9.28
N ALA A 6 2.05 13.79 -9.89
CA ALA A 6 3.33 13.79 -9.19
C ALA A 6 3.75 15.17 -8.65
N SER A 7 3.11 16.26 -9.09
CA SER A 7 3.54 17.62 -8.76
C SER A 7 3.38 17.94 -7.26
N SER A 8 4.04 19.01 -6.81
CA SER A 8 4.02 19.48 -5.43
C SER A 8 2.60 19.76 -4.90
N GLU A 9 1.72 20.25 -5.77
CA GLU A 9 0.33 20.59 -5.46
C GLU A 9 -0.54 19.35 -5.19
N TYR A 10 -0.18 18.20 -5.76
CA TYR A 10 -0.90 16.94 -5.62
C TYR A 10 -0.14 15.99 -4.72
N MET A 11 0.61 15.03 -5.27
CA MET A 11 1.27 14.00 -4.47
C MET A 11 2.62 14.42 -3.89
N ASN A 12 3.24 15.49 -4.41
CA ASN A 12 4.61 15.93 -4.09
C ASN A 12 5.59 14.76 -4.11
N THR A 13 5.62 14.07 -5.25
CA THR A 13 6.46 12.90 -5.45
C THR A 13 7.93 13.32 -5.51
N SER A 14 8.75 12.74 -4.64
CA SER A 14 10.19 12.92 -4.69
C SER A 14 10.82 11.95 -5.69
N LEU A 15 11.69 12.44 -6.58
CA LEU A 15 12.47 11.56 -7.47
C LEU A 15 13.39 10.60 -6.69
N LYS A 16 13.81 10.99 -5.47
CA LYS A 16 14.67 10.17 -4.60
C LYS A 16 13.87 9.25 -3.70
N ASN A 17 12.78 9.74 -3.10
CA ASN A 17 12.07 9.05 -2.02
C ASN A 17 10.70 8.49 -2.43
N GLY A 18 10.24 8.74 -3.66
CA GLY A 18 8.89 8.42 -4.10
C GLY A 18 7.81 9.25 -3.40
N THR A 19 6.61 8.68 -3.30
CA THR A 19 5.44 9.31 -2.69
C THR A 19 5.12 8.67 -1.34
N GLY A 20 5.03 9.47 -0.28
CA GLY A 20 4.57 9.00 1.03
C GLY A 20 3.05 8.91 1.13
N THR A 21 2.52 8.25 2.17
CA THR A 21 1.08 8.12 2.45
C THR A 21 0.36 9.46 2.49
N THR A 22 0.93 10.47 3.16
CA THR A 22 0.39 11.83 3.16
C THR A 22 0.27 12.42 1.75
N GLY A 23 1.26 12.18 0.89
CA GLY A 23 1.26 12.66 -0.49
C GLY A 23 0.17 12.00 -1.33
N VAL A 24 0.08 10.67 -1.27
CA VAL A 24 -0.97 9.92 -1.99
C VAL A 24 -2.37 10.39 -1.58
N LEU A 25 -2.66 10.42 -0.27
CA LEU A 25 -3.98 10.83 0.23
C LEU A 25 -4.33 12.27 -0.15
N ARG A 26 -3.38 13.21 -0.06
CA ARG A 26 -3.60 14.60 -0.49
C ARG A 26 -3.84 14.70 -2.00
N GLY A 27 -3.06 13.99 -2.81
CA GLY A 27 -3.21 13.99 -4.26
C GLY A 27 -4.56 13.45 -4.71
N VAL A 28 -5.01 12.34 -4.12
CA VAL A 28 -6.33 11.75 -4.39
C VAL A 28 -7.46 12.68 -3.93
N ASP A 29 -7.38 13.25 -2.72
CA ASP A 29 -8.36 14.23 -2.20
C ASP A 29 -8.54 15.42 -3.16
N LYS A 30 -7.42 16.00 -3.62
CA LYS A 30 -7.43 17.16 -4.52
C LYS A 30 -8.00 16.81 -5.88
N ILE A 31 -7.53 15.74 -6.52
CA ILE A 31 -8.05 15.31 -7.83
C ILE A 31 -9.54 15.02 -7.78
N ALA A 32 -9.99 14.32 -6.75
CA ALA A 32 -11.39 13.95 -6.68
C ALA A 32 -12.31 15.17 -6.54
N LYS A 33 -11.91 16.16 -5.74
CA LYS A 33 -12.63 17.43 -5.62
C LYS A 33 -12.65 18.22 -6.93
N GLU A 34 -11.52 18.30 -7.63
CA GLU A 34 -11.39 19.14 -8.83
C GLU A 34 -12.01 18.49 -10.08
N LEU A 35 -11.86 17.18 -10.26
CA LEU A 35 -12.29 16.48 -11.48
C LEU A 35 -13.65 15.81 -11.36
N PHE A 36 -14.06 15.41 -10.16
CA PHE A 36 -15.28 14.63 -9.95
C PHE A 36 -16.30 15.33 -9.04
N GLY A 37 -16.01 16.56 -8.59
CA GLY A 37 -16.87 17.30 -7.67
C GLY A 37 -16.87 16.78 -6.24
N GLY A 38 -15.97 15.84 -5.91
CA GLY A 38 -15.86 15.24 -4.57
C GLY A 38 -15.74 13.72 -4.60
N TYR A 39 -16.00 13.12 -3.44
CA TYR A 39 -16.01 11.68 -3.25
C TYR A 39 -16.87 11.32 -2.04
N SER A 40 -17.47 10.13 -2.06
CA SER A 40 -18.20 9.58 -0.92
C SER A 40 -17.28 8.98 0.15
N LYS A 41 -16.07 8.52 -0.22
CA LYS A 41 -15.09 7.96 0.74
C LYS A 41 -13.64 8.17 0.33
N LEU A 42 -12.80 8.56 1.30
CA LEU A 42 -11.34 8.49 1.22
C LEU A 42 -10.78 8.15 2.62
N GLU A 43 -10.32 6.91 2.77
CA GLU A 43 -9.92 6.34 4.05
C GLU A 43 -8.55 5.63 3.93
N TYR A 44 -7.86 5.50 5.06
CA TYR A 44 -6.59 4.80 5.19
C TYR A 44 -6.62 3.82 6.37
N GLN A 45 -6.16 2.59 6.10
CA GLN A 45 -5.74 1.62 7.11
C GLN A 45 -4.23 1.45 7.01
N GLY A 46 -3.52 1.40 8.14
CA GLY A 46 -2.06 1.28 8.13
C GLY A 46 -1.38 2.09 9.23
N TRP A 47 -0.13 1.74 9.52
CA TRP A 47 0.66 2.38 10.57
C TRP A 47 1.37 3.66 10.12
N ARG A 48 1.52 3.89 8.81
CA ARG A 48 2.28 5.05 8.30
C ARG A 48 1.58 6.35 8.67
N LYS A 49 2.37 7.38 9.00
CA LYS A 49 1.86 8.76 9.20
C LYS A 49 0.91 9.20 8.08
N HIS A 50 -0.26 9.70 8.47
CA HIS A 50 -1.29 10.28 7.61
C HIS A 50 -2.12 11.31 8.40
N ALA A 51 -2.91 12.13 7.72
CA ALA A 51 -3.81 13.08 8.38
C ALA A 51 -5.00 12.36 9.02
N SER A 52 -5.42 12.80 10.21
CA SER A 52 -6.50 12.17 11.00
C SER A 52 -7.83 12.07 10.25
N LYS A 53 -8.15 13.05 9.38
CA LYS A 53 -9.37 13.03 8.55
C LYS A 53 -9.51 11.83 7.62
N TYR A 54 -8.41 11.13 7.31
CA TYR A 54 -8.42 9.92 6.50
C TYR A 54 -8.30 8.65 7.35
N SER A 55 -8.07 8.78 8.66
CA SER A 55 -7.78 7.62 9.51
C SER A 55 -9.03 6.81 9.79
N THR A 56 -8.88 5.49 9.74
CA THR A 56 -9.89 4.55 10.24
C THR A 56 -9.60 4.07 11.66
N GLY A 57 -8.45 4.46 12.24
CA GLY A 57 -7.94 3.90 13.50
C GLY A 57 -7.38 2.47 13.40
N ILE A 58 -7.55 1.81 12.24
CA ILE A 58 -7.11 0.43 12.02
C ILE A 58 -5.68 0.44 11.47
N LEU A 59 -4.75 -0.11 12.24
CA LEU A 59 -3.32 -0.13 11.90
C LEU A 59 -2.95 -1.22 10.88
N ARG A 60 -3.73 -2.30 10.80
CA ARG A 60 -3.49 -3.46 9.94
C ARG A 60 -4.55 -3.52 8.84
N PRO A 61 -4.19 -3.43 7.55
CA PRO A 61 -5.16 -3.59 6.47
C PRO A 61 -5.91 -4.92 6.56
N GLU A 62 -7.24 -4.84 6.61
CA GLU A 62 -8.08 -6.02 6.79
C GLU A 62 -8.36 -6.69 5.45
N ILE A 63 -8.09 -7.99 5.35
CA ILE A 63 -8.25 -8.73 4.10
C ILE A 63 -9.68 -8.66 3.55
N ASN A 64 -10.71 -8.78 4.40
CA ASN A 64 -12.11 -8.70 3.96
C ASN A 64 -12.44 -7.32 3.38
N LYS A 65 -11.89 -6.25 3.96
CA LYS A 65 -12.07 -4.90 3.43
C LYS A 65 -11.37 -4.75 2.09
N LEU A 66 -10.13 -5.23 1.94
CA LEU A 66 -9.41 -5.26 0.67
C LEU A 66 -10.21 -5.98 -0.43
N LYS A 67 -10.71 -7.19 -0.16
CA LYS A 67 -11.51 -7.97 -1.13
C LYS A 67 -12.79 -7.24 -1.55
N SER A 68 -13.43 -6.53 -0.64
CA SER A 68 -14.65 -5.76 -0.92
C SER A 68 -14.43 -4.36 -1.49
N ALA A 69 -13.18 -3.89 -1.56
CA ALA A 69 -12.86 -2.51 -1.90
C ALA A 69 -13.02 -2.18 -3.39
N ILE A 70 -13.03 -3.17 -4.27
CA ILE A 70 -12.97 -2.96 -5.72
C ILE A 70 -14.37 -3.07 -6.34
N SER A 71 -14.79 -2.01 -7.02
CA SER A 71 -16.04 -1.96 -7.78
C SER A 71 -15.90 -0.95 -8.93
N ASN A 72 -16.94 -0.79 -9.75
CA ASN A 72 -16.97 0.23 -10.81
C ASN A 72 -16.84 1.69 -10.30
N ARG A 73 -17.05 1.94 -9.00
CA ARG A 73 -16.97 3.28 -8.39
C ARG A 73 -16.02 3.36 -7.19
N SER A 74 -15.20 2.35 -6.97
CA SER A 74 -14.24 2.34 -5.87
C SER A 74 -12.88 1.76 -6.28
N ALA A 75 -11.84 2.27 -5.64
CA ALA A 75 -10.46 1.87 -5.87
C ALA A 75 -9.75 1.65 -4.54
N ALA A 76 -8.73 0.78 -4.58
CA ALA A 76 -7.80 0.62 -3.47
C ALA A 76 -6.35 0.64 -3.95
N TRP A 77 -5.49 1.30 -3.18
CA TRP A 77 -4.04 1.30 -3.40
C TRP A 77 -3.34 0.78 -2.17
N LEU A 78 -2.42 -0.16 -2.36
CA LEU A 78 -1.68 -0.78 -1.27
C LEU A 78 -0.30 -0.15 -1.17
N ASN A 79 0.09 0.21 0.05
CA ASN A 79 1.46 0.52 0.40
C ASN A 79 2.13 -0.78 0.82
N VAL A 80 3.04 -1.29 0.00
CA VAL A 80 3.78 -2.51 0.28
C VAL A 80 5.18 -2.13 0.74
N GLY A 81 5.56 -2.56 1.93
CA GLY A 81 6.91 -2.43 2.45
C GLY A 81 7.79 -3.62 2.04
N TRP A 82 9.06 -3.32 1.76
CA TRP A 82 10.10 -4.33 1.56
C TRP A 82 10.82 -4.56 2.88
N TYR A 83 10.95 -5.80 3.31
CA TYR A 83 11.50 -6.15 4.61
C TYR A 83 12.58 -7.22 4.52
N ARG A 84 13.62 -7.07 5.34
CA ARG A 84 14.58 -8.14 5.67
C ARG A 84 14.25 -8.69 7.05
N TYR A 85 14.26 -10.01 7.19
CA TYR A 85 13.89 -10.65 8.44
C TYR A 85 15.11 -11.06 9.26
N ASP A 86 15.18 -10.57 10.49
CA ASP A 86 16.15 -10.98 11.49
C ASP A 86 15.51 -12.04 12.39
N LYS A 87 15.85 -13.30 12.14
CA LYS A 87 15.33 -14.46 12.90
C LYS A 87 15.71 -14.42 14.37
N THR A 88 16.89 -13.90 14.71
CA THR A 88 17.39 -13.86 16.09
C THR A 88 16.59 -12.87 16.94
N ARG A 89 16.16 -11.76 16.33
CA ARG A 89 15.37 -10.71 17.01
C ARG A 89 13.87 -10.81 16.77
N ASN A 90 13.43 -11.71 15.89
CA ASN A 90 12.05 -11.77 15.40
C ASN A 90 11.58 -10.40 14.85
N GLU A 91 12.44 -9.74 14.07
CA GLU A 91 12.22 -8.40 13.54
C GLU A 91 12.18 -8.39 12.01
N TYR A 92 11.18 -7.71 11.45
CA TYR A 92 11.10 -7.37 10.04
C TYR A 92 11.61 -5.94 9.85
N ARG A 93 12.85 -5.80 9.37
CA ARG A 93 13.49 -4.51 9.15
C ARG A 93 13.13 -3.92 7.80
N ARG A 94 12.46 -2.78 7.81
CA ARG A 94 11.98 -2.09 6.62
C ARG A 94 13.12 -1.49 5.79
N LEU A 95 13.20 -1.88 4.53
CA LEU A 95 14.18 -1.42 3.55
C LEU A 95 13.64 -0.33 2.62
N GLY A 96 12.34 -0.37 2.33
CA GLY A 96 11.73 0.48 1.32
C GLY A 96 10.22 0.30 1.25
N GLY A 97 9.56 1.02 0.34
CA GLY A 97 8.14 0.88 0.10
C GLY A 97 7.81 1.01 -1.38
N HIS A 98 6.61 0.60 -1.73
CA HIS A 98 6.10 0.63 -3.09
C HIS A 98 4.57 0.76 -3.08
N TRP A 99 4.02 1.52 -4.03
CA TRP A 99 2.58 1.63 -4.19
C TRP A 99 2.14 0.76 -5.36
N VAL A 100 1.08 -0.02 -5.13
CA VAL A 100 0.45 -0.86 -6.16
C VAL A 100 -1.06 -0.65 -6.14
N THR A 101 -1.70 -0.91 -7.28
CA THR A 101 -3.16 -0.81 -7.40
C THR A 101 -3.77 -2.19 -7.18
N LEU A 102 -4.74 -2.30 -6.27
CA LEU A 102 -5.58 -3.49 -6.14
C LEU A 102 -6.70 -3.39 -7.18
N VAL A 103 -6.89 -4.43 -7.99
CA VAL A 103 -7.87 -4.44 -9.09
C VAL A 103 -8.84 -5.61 -9.05
N GLY A 104 -8.68 -6.50 -8.08
CA GLY A 104 -9.59 -7.60 -7.84
C GLY A 104 -9.09 -8.48 -6.70
N ALA A 105 -9.90 -9.47 -6.34
CA ALA A 105 -9.50 -10.52 -5.42
C ALA A 105 -10.38 -11.75 -5.64
N ASP A 106 -9.85 -12.93 -5.29
CA ASP A 106 -10.62 -14.16 -5.19
C ASP A 106 -10.44 -14.80 -3.80
N ALA A 107 -10.74 -16.08 -3.65
CA ALA A 107 -10.60 -16.78 -2.38
C ALA A 107 -9.15 -16.79 -1.86
N GLU A 108 -8.17 -16.93 -2.76
CA GLU A 108 -6.76 -17.20 -2.46
C GLU A 108 -5.83 -16.05 -2.86
N HIS A 109 -6.26 -15.17 -3.76
CA HIS A 109 -5.41 -14.16 -4.37
C HIS A 109 -5.94 -12.73 -4.21
N LEU A 110 -5.00 -11.79 -4.16
CA LEU A 110 -5.22 -10.40 -4.52
C LEU A 110 -4.75 -10.20 -5.97
N VAL A 111 -5.54 -9.51 -6.78
CA VAL A 111 -5.15 -9.16 -8.16
C VAL A 111 -4.59 -7.75 -8.16
N ILE A 112 -3.32 -7.62 -8.54
CA ILE A 112 -2.54 -6.38 -8.39
C ILE A 112 -2.01 -5.91 -9.75
N HIS A 113 -2.01 -4.60 -9.97
CA HIS A 113 -1.19 -3.94 -10.99
C HIS A 113 0.01 -3.28 -10.32
N ASP A 114 1.20 -3.83 -10.54
CA ASP A 114 2.47 -3.26 -10.09
C ASP A 114 3.05 -2.34 -11.19
N PRO A 115 3.18 -1.02 -10.95
CA PRO A 115 3.74 -0.10 -11.94
C PRO A 115 5.28 -0.16 -12.06
N ALA A 116 5.96 -1.00 -11.29
CA ALA A 116 7.42 -1.06 -11.29
C ALA A 116 7.98 -1.82 -12.50
N PRO A 117 9.09 -1.38 -13.10
CA PRO A 117 9.73 -2.10 -14.21
C PRO A 117 10.09 -3.56 -13.92
N ARG A 118 10.26 -3.92 -12.64
CA ARG A 118 10.55 -5.30 -12.19
C ARG A 118 9.37 -6.26 -12.39
N ALA A 119 8.15 -5.74 -12.51
CA ALA A 119 6.94 -6.50 -12.83
C ALA A 119 6.75 -6.71 -14.34
N GLY A 120 7.67 -6.20 -15.15
CA GLY A 120 7.60 -6.22 -16.61
C GLY A 120 7.38 -4.83 -17.21
N ARG A 121 7.48 -4.75 -18.54
CA ARG A 121 7.26 -3.52 -19.30
C ARG A 121 5.87 -3.43 -19.94
N GLY A 122 5.14 -4.54 -19.95
CA GLY A 122 3.77 -4.62 -20.46
C GLY A 122 2.75 -4.63 -19.33
N PHE A 123 1.50 -4.33 -19.68
CA PHE A 123 0.38 -4.53 -18.76
C PHE A 123 0.27 -6.01 -18.36
N SER A 124 0.10 -6.28 -17.07
CA SER A 124 -0.18 -7.61 -16.56
C SER A 124 -1.01 -7.56 -15.27
N ASN A 125 -1.82 -8.59 -15.07
CA ASN A 125 -2.48 -8.87 -13.79
C ASN A 125 -1.58 -9.80 -12.98
N GLU A 126 -1.15 -9.38 -11.80
CA GLU A 126 -0.45 -10.25 -10.85
C GLU A 126 -1.48 -10.88 -9.90
N PHE A 127 -1.61 -12.19 -9.94
CA PHE A 127 -2.42 -12.97 -9.00
C PHE A 127 -1.54 -13.36 -7.82
N VAL A 128 -1.71 -12.65 -6.71
CA VAL A 128 -0.78 -12.67 -5.58
C VAL A 128 -1.38 -13.46 -4.43
N GLU A 129 -0.76 -14.59 -4.09
CA GLU A 129 -1.03 -15.33 -2.86
C GLU A 129 -0.66 -14.44 -1.65
N TYR A 130 -1.42 -14.56 -0.56
CA TYR A 130 -1.13 -13.84 0.68
C TYR A 130 -1.28 -14.71 1.92
N GLN A 131 -0.54 -14.35 2.97
CA GLN A 131 -0.61 -15.03 4.27
C GLN A 131 -0.49 -14.01 5.40
N THR A 132 -1.00 -14.35 6.59
CA THR A 132 -0.83 -13.53 7.79
C THR A 132 0.48 -13.86 8.50
N ILE A 133 1.15 -12.84 9.04
CA ILE A 133 2.30 -13.02 9.91
C ILE A 133 1.83 -13.50 11.28
N ASN A 134 2.54 -14.47 11.85
CA ASN A 134 2.18 -15.07 13.13
C ASN A 134 2.80 -14.37 14.35
N SER A 135 3.95 -13.69 14.19
CA SER A 135 4.63 -13.01 15.31
C SER A 135 5.71 -12.04 14.81
N GLY A 136 6.28 -11.25 15.73
CA GLY A 136 7.45 -10.41 15.49
C GLY A 136 7.13 -8.92 15.46
N MET A 137 8.12 -8.11 15.12
CA MET A 137 7.99 -6.65 15.07
C MET A 137 8.37 -6.09 13.70
N LEU A 138 7.54 -5.24 13.11
CA LEU A 138 7.96 -4.38 12.00
C LEU A 138 8.79 -3.24 12.58
N VAL A 139 10.02 -3.05 12.08
CA VAL A 139 10.97 -2.04 12.59
C VAL A 139 11.61 -1.25 11.44
N GLY A 140 12.06 -0.02 11.71
CA GLY A 140 12.76 0.81 10.73
C GLY A 140 12.65 2.30 11.03
N GLY A 141 13.31 3.13 10.20
CA GLY A 141 13.38 4.58 10.40
C GLY A 141 12.17 5.38 9.89
N LYS A 142 10.98 4.78 9.80
CA LYS A 142 9.76 5.48 9.35
C LYS A 142 8.86 5.77 10.54
N GLU A 143 8.29 6.97 10.56
CA GLU A 143 7.33 7.36 11.59
C GLU A 143 6.12 6.40 11.60
N GLY A 144 5.78 5.94 12.80
CA GLY A 144 4.80 4.88 13.02
C GLY A 144 5.40 3.49 13.23
N LEU A 145 6.72 3.30 13.13
CA LEU A 145 7.43 2.10 13.59
C LEU A 145 8.12 2.35 14.94
N PRO A 146 8.33 1.32 15.78
CA PRO A 146 7.99 -0.09 15.54
C PRO A 146 6.51 -0.41 15.78
N VAL A 147 6.00 -1.47 15.15
CA VAL A 147 4.66 -2.05 15.41
C VAL A 147 4.73 -3.56 15.42
N GLU A 148 3.79 -4.19 16.13
CA GLU A 148 3.63 -5.65 16.13
C GLU A 148 3.32 -6.15 14.71
N ALA A 149 4.02 -7.18 14.27
CA ALA A 149 3.88 -7.74 12.92
C ALA A 149 2.73 -8.74 12.82
N GLU A 150 2.25 -9.30 13.94
CA GLU A 150 1.18 -10.30 13.94
C GLU A 150 -0.09 -9.78 13.24
N GLY A 151 -0.63 -10.61 12.35
CA GLY A 151 -1.84 -10.32 11.56
C GLY A 151 -1.61 -9.41 10.35
N TYR A 152 -0.41 -8.87 10.13
CA TYR A 152 -0.11 -8.19 8.86
C TYR A 152 -0.07 -9.18 7.70
N LEU A 153 -0.44 -8.71 6.51
CA LEU A 153 -0.45 -9.51 5.28
C LEU A 153 0.92 -9.49 4.62
N VAL A 154 1.50 -10.67 4.41
CA VAL A 154 2.66 -10.91 3.55
C VAL A 154 2.15 -11.28 2.16
N LEU A 155 2.67 -10.59 1.14
CA LEU A 155 2.46 -10.92 -0.26
C LEU A 155 3.50 -11.98 -0.68
N GLY A 156 3.01 -13.10 -1.20
CA GLY A 156 3.79 -14.28 -1.52
C GLY A 156 3.93 -14.49 -3.02
N ARG A 157 3.66 -15.72 -3.47
CA ARG A 157 3.80 -16.11 -4.88
C ARG A 157 2.95 -15.20 -5.77
N GLY A 158 3.50 -14.85 -6.93
CA GLY A 158 2.86 -13.96 -7.90
C GLY A 158 3.26 -12.50 -7.74
N PHE A 159 3.93 -12.10 -6.65
CA PHE A 159 4.39 -10.72 -6.44
C PHE A 159 5.89 -10.57 -6.59
N HIS A 160 6.33 -9.53 -7.31
CA HIS A 160 7.74 -9.28 -7.59
C HIS A 160 8.47 -8.60 -6.42
N LEU A 161 9.21 -9.39 -5.65
CA LEU A 161 10.07 -8.91 -4.55
C LEU A 161 11.20 -8.01 -5.05
N LYS A 162 11.49 -6.94 -4.29
CA LYS A 162 12.68 -6.12 -4.49
C LYS A 162 13.93 -6.93 -4.12
N SER A 163 14.97 -6.85 -4.96
CA SER A 163 16.28 -7.43 -4.64
C SER A 163 16.78 -7.02 -3.24
N GLY A 164 17.20 -8.02 -2.45
CA GLY A 164 17.69 -7.86 -1.09
C GLY A 164 16.62 -7.82 0.02
N ALA A 165 15.33 -7.95 -0.33
CA ALA A 165 14.24 -8.14 0.61
C ALA A 165 13.84 -9.61 0.70
N ASP A 166 13.45 -10.04 1.89
CA ASP A 166 12.94 -11.40 2.15
C ASP A 166 11.41 -11.43 2.12
N PHE A 167 10.76 -10.31 2.47
CA PHE A 167 9.31 -10.20 2.58
C PHE A 167 8.76 -8.92 1.93
N ALA A 168 7.57 -9.05 1.35
CA ALA A 168 6.70 -7.95 0.96
C ALA A 168 5.50 -7.93 1.92
N ILE A 169 5.34 -6.85 2.69
CA ILE A 169 4.29 -6.76 3.72
C ILE A 169 3.42 -5.55 3.42
N VAL A 170 2.10 -5.68 3.53
CA VAL A 170 1.16 -4.58 3.31
C VAL A 170 1.20 -3.61 4.50
N ASP A 171 1.97 -2.53 4.38
CA ASP A 171 2.09 -1.46 5.39
C ASP A 171 0.80 -0.68 5.60
N GLY A 172 -0.03 -0.59 4.56
CA GLY A 172 -1.30 0.12 4.59
C GLY A 172 -2.08 0.02 3.29
N ALA A 173 -3.32 0.49 3.33
CA ALA A 173 -4.24 0.53 2.20
C ALA A 173 -5.03 1.85 2.20
N VAL A 174 -5.06 2.50 1.04
CA VAL A 174 -5.96 3.63 0.76
C VAL A 174 -7.22 3.07 0.12
N TYR A 175 -8.39 3.47 0.61
CA TYR A 175 -9.69 3.11 0.07
C TYR A 175 -10.38 4.37 -0.44
N PHE A 176 -10.85 4.34 -1.68
CA PHE A 176 -11.51 5.46 -2.32
C PHE A 176 -12.84 5.03 -2.94
N ARG A 177 -13.85 5.90 -2.86
CA ARG A 177 -15.12 5.74 -3.54
C ARG A 177 -15.64 7.09 -4.02
N LEU A 178 -16.04 7.17 -5.29
CA LEU A 178 -16.70 8.33 -5.86
C LEU A 178 -18.06 8.59 -5.19
#